data_AF-N9EZR6-F1
#
_entry.id   AF-N9EZR6-F1
#
_cell.length_a   1.000
_cell.length_b   1.000
_cell.length_c   1.000
_cell.angle_alpha   90.00
_cell.angle_beta   90.00
_cell.angle_gamma   90.00
#
_symmetry.space_group_name_H-M   'P 1'
#
loop_
_entity.id
_entity.type
_entity.pdbx_description
1 polymer ?
#
loop_
_entity_poly.entity_id
_entity_poly.type
_entity_poly.pdbx_seq_one_letter_code
_entity_poly.pdbx_strand_id
1 'polypeptide(L)'
;DLTRDKNGQPQKYLLILDNASIHKGRKIEELARQYNARLMYLPAYSPDLNPIEKAWSILKRKVRHIVSQQQKTILEALDIGFNQM
;
A
#
# COMPACT_ATOMS: atom_id res chain seq x y z
N ASP A 1 -13.38 -1.28 -17.45
CA ASP A 1 -13.82 -0.61 -16.22
C ASP A 1 -13.13 -1.25 -15.02
N LEU A 2 -12.46 -0.45 -14.16
CA LEU A 2 -11.77 -0.94 -12.96
C LEU A 2 -12.73 -1.13 -11.77
N THR A 3 -13.96 -0.63 -11.88
CA THR A 3 -14.95 -0.63 -10.80
C THR A 3 -15.78 -1.91 -10.75
N ARG A 4 -15.54 -2.88 -11.63
CA ARG A 4 -16.31 -4.14 -11.73
C ARG A 4 -15.41 -5.36 -11.71
N ASP A 5 -15.92 -6.52 -11.30
CA ASP A 5 -15.20 -7.79 -11.37
C ASP A 5 -15.28 -8.43 -12.78
N LYS A 6 -14.72 -9.63 -12.92
CA LYS A 6 -14.75 -10.41 -14.17
C LYS A 6 -16.16 -10.82 -14.63
N ASN A 7 -17.15 -10.78 -13.74
CA ASN A 7 -18.54 -11.10 -14.01
C ASN A 7 -19.39 -9.83 -14.21
N GLY A 8 -18.76 -8.64 -14.23
CA GLY A 8 -19.46 -7.35 -14.38
C GLY A 8 -20.07 -6.80 -13.08
N GLN A 9 -19.85 -7.43 -11.93
CA GLN A 9 -20.41 -7.00 -10.65
C GLN A 9 -19.63 -5.81 -10.09
N PRO A 10 -20.29 -4.75 -9.61
CA PRO A 10 -19.62 -3.58 -9.04
C PRO A 10 -18.84 -3.94 -7.77
N GLN A 11 -17.61 -3.47 -7.71
CA GLN A 11 -16.69 -3.67 -6.59
C GLN A 11 -16.58 -2.38 -5.79
N LYS A 12 -16.65 -2.50 -4.46
CA LYS A 12 -16.60 -1.36 -3.54
C LYS A 12 -15.19 -0.77 -3.45
N TYR A 13 -14.18 -1.63 -3.56
CA TYR A 13 -12.78 -1.27 -3.41
C TYR A 13 -11.93 -1.83 -4.54
N LEU A 14 -10.87 -1.11 -4.88
CA LEU A 14 -9.78 -1.59 -5.73
C LEU A 14 -8.51 -1.65 -4.89
N LEU A 15 -7.98 -2.86 -4.68
CA LEU A 15 -6.73 -3.08 -3.99
C LEU A 15 -5.62 -3.27 -5.02
N ILE A 16 -4.70 -2.30 -5.07
CA ILE A 16 -3.52 -2.32 -5.93
C ILE A 16 -2.36 -2.91 -5.14
N LEU A 17 -1.78 -4.01 -5.62
CA LEU A 17 -0.70 -4.74 -4.97
C LEU A 17 0.49 -4.83 -5.92
N ASP A 18 1.70 -4.84 -5.36
CA ASP A 18 2.87 -5.21 -6.16
C ASP A 18 2.84 -6.70 -6.51
N ASN A 19 3.81 -7.15 -7.30
CA ASN A 19 3.83 -8.50 -7.84
C ASN A 19 4.48 -9.55 -6.89
N ALA A 20 4.72 -9.20 -5.61
CA ALA A 20 5.38 -10.08 -4.66
C ALA A 20 4.62 -11.40 -4.46
N SER A 21 5.35 -12.50 -4.29
CA SER A 21 4.77 -13.85 -4.17
C SER A 21 3.79 -13.98 -2.99
N ILE A 22 4.05 -13.24 -1.90
CA ILE A 22 3.19 -13.21 -0.70
C ILE A 22 1.77 -12.67 -0.97
N HIS A 23 1.57 -11.92 -2.05
CA HIS A 23 0.26 -11.37 -2.41
C HIS A 23 -0.58 -12.34 -3.26
N LYS A 24 0.02 -13.41 -3.80
CA LYS A 24 -0.63 -14.33 -4.77
C LYS A 24 -1.27 -15.56 -4.12
N GLY A 25 -1.60 -15.49 -2.83
CA GLY A 25 -2.17 -16.60 -2.09
C GLY A 25 -3.70 -16.68 -2.22
N ARG A 26 -4.24 -17.91 -2.19
CA ARG A 26 -5.70 -18.17 -2.18
C ARG A 26 -6.44 -17.38 -1.10
N LYS A 27 -5.83 -17.25 0.09
CA LYS A 27 -6.37 -16.48 1.21
C LYS A 27 -6.60 -15.00 0.86
N ILE A 28 -5.70 -14.39 0.07
CA ILE A 28 -5.85 -12.99 -0.36
C ILE A 28 -7.04 -12.85 -1.30
N GLU A 29 -7.24 -13.79 -2.22
CA GLU A 29 -8.42 -13.78 -3.10
C GLU A 29 -9.74 -13.98 -2.33
N GLU A 30 -9.76 -14.87 -1.35
CA GLU A 30 -10.92 -15.13 -0.50
C GLU A 30 -11.30 -13.89 0.31
N LEU A 31 -10.32 -13.22 0.93
CA LEU A 31 -10.53 -11.96 1.64
C LEU A 31 -11.03 -10.87 0.69
N ALA A 32 -10.43 -10.72 -0.49
CA ALA A 32 -10.86 -9.71 -1.45
C ALA A 32 -12.34 -9.90 -1.85
N ARG A 33 -12.77 -11.14 -2.10
CA ARG A 33 -14.19 -11.45 -2.37
C ARG A 33 -15.08 -11.15 -1.18
N GLN A 34 -14.67 -11.54 0.03
CA GLN A 34 -15.43 -11.31 1.26
C GLN A 34 -15.71 -9.81 1.48
N TYR A 35 -14.76 -8.94 1.15
CA TYR A 35 -14.87 -7.49 1.34
C TYR A 35 -15.33 -6.72 0.08
N ASN A 36 -15.81 -7.41 -0.96
CA ASN A 36 -16.22 -6.83 -2.24
C ASN A 36 -15.12 -5.93 -2.86
N ALA A 37 -13.89 -6.43 -2.85
CA ALA A 37 -12.70 -5.76 -3.35
C ALA A 37 -12.16 -6.47 -4.60
N ARG A 38 -11.78 -5.67 -5.60
CA ARG A 38 -11.04 -6.14 -6.77
C ARG A 38 -9.54 -6.10 -6.48
N LEU A 39 -8.83 -7.19 -6.77
CA LEU A 39 -7.37 -7.22 -6.77
C LEU A 39 -6.82 -6.75 -8.12
N MET A 40 -5.82 -5.89 -8.10
CA MET A 40 -5.01 -5.51 -9.25
C MET A 40 -3.54 -5.67 -8.89
N TYR A 41 -2.82 -6.49 -9.65
CA TYR A 41 -1.38 -6.66 -9.49
C TYR A 41 -0.64 -5.78 -10.48
N LEU A 42 0.35 -5.05 -10.00
CA LEU A 42 1.24 -4.29 -10.85
C LEU A 42 2.19 -5.20 -11.65
N PRO A 43 2.64 -4.79 -12.84
CA PRO A 43 3.67 -5.53 -13.57
C PRO A 43 4.96 -5.66 -12.75
N ALA A 44 5.75 -6.69 -13.06
CA ALA A 44 7.05 -6.87 -12.43
C ALA A 44 7.96 -5.65 -12.66
N TYR A 45 8.82 -5.34 -11.68
CA TYR A 45 9.78 -4.23 -11.76
C TYR A 45 9.16 -2.86 -12.09
N SER A 46 7.91 -2.62 -11.67
CA SER A 46 7.21 -1.35 -11.88
C SER A 46 6.99 -0.55 -10.59
N PRO A 47 8.05 -0.22 -9.82
CA PRO A 47 7.90 0.50 -8.56
C PRO A 47 7.29 1.90 -8.76
N ASP A 48 7.51 2.51 -9.93
CA ASP A 48 6.95 3.83 -10.28
C ASP A 48 5.42 3.82 -10.35
N LEU A 49 4.81 2.65 -10.58
CA LEU A 49 3.36 2.47 -10.60
C LEU A 49 2.78 2.18 -9.22
N ASN A 50 3.61 1.97 -8.19
CA ASN A 50 3.17 1.66 -6.84
C ASN A 50 3.09 2.93 -5.99
N PRO A 51 1.88 3.50 -5.72
CA PRO A 51 1.75 4.79 -5.06
C PRO A 51 2.36 4.82 -3.65
N ILE A 52 2.41 3.66 -2.98
CA ILE A 52 2.97 3.55 -1.63
C ILE A 52 4.47 3.86 -1.60
N GLU A 53 5.21 3.65 -2.69
CA GLU A 53 6.65 3.92 -2.76
C GLU A 53 6.95 5.42 -2.60
N LYS A 54 6.13 6.27 -3.23
CA LYS A 54 6.23 7.72 -3.09
C LYS A 54 5.90 8.17 -1.66
N ALA A 55 4.86 7.60 -1.07
CA ALA A 55 4.49 7.86 0.33
C ALA A 55 5.63 7.45 1.28
N TRP A 56 6.22 6.27 1.09
CA TRP A 56 7.37 5.78 1.85
C TRP A 56 8.60 6.67 1.70
N SER A 57 8.87 7.22 0.52
CA SER A 57 9.98 8.15 0.31
C SER A 57 9.84 9.41 1.18
N ILE A 58 8.63 9.98 1.21
CA ILE A 58 8.30 11.15 2.04
C ILE A 58 8.43 10.80 3.53
N LEU A 59 7.82 9.70 3.96
CA LEU A 59 7.83 9.25 5.35
C LEU A 59 9.26 8.99 5.85
N LYS A 60 10.07 8.24 5.09
CA LYS A 60 11.48 7.95 5.43
C LYS A 60 12.29 9.24 5.59
N ARG A 61 12.05 10.25 4.74
CA ARG A 61 12.71 11.56 4.86
C ARG A 61 12.35 12.25 6.18
N LYS A 62 11.06 12.28 6.55
CA LYS A 62 10.58 12.87 7.81
C LYS A 62 11.15 12.13 9.03
N VAL A 63 11.04 10.80 9.05
CA VAL A 63 11.54 9.95 10.15
C VAL A 63 13.04 10.19 10.37
N ARG A 64 13.86 10.18 9.31
CA ARG A 64 15.31 10.46 9.44
C ARG A 64 15.60 11.83 10.04
N HIS A 65 14.84 12.85 9.66
CA HIS A 65 14.98 14.19 10.23
C HIS A 65 14.62 14.20 11.72
N ILE A 66 13.47 13.62 12.10
CA ILE A 66 13.01 13.60 13.50
C ILE A 66 13.97 12.81 14.39
N VAL A 67 14.40 11.62 13.97
CA VAL A 67 15.36 10.80 14.73
C VAL A 67 16.68 11.54 14.93
N SER A 68 17.22 12.16 13.88
CA SER A 68 18.53 12.83 13.95
C SER A 68 18.49 14.16 14.72
N GLN A 69 17.44 14.96 14.56
CA GLN A 69 17.39 16.32 15.12
C GLN A 69 16.71 16.40 16.48
N GLN A 70 15.77 15.50 16.76
CA GLN A 70 14.95 15.53 17.98
C GLN A 70 15.25 14.38 18.93
N GLN A 71 16.23 13.52 18.59
CA GLN A 71 16.65 12.36 19.39
C GLN A 71 15.49 11.44 19.79
N LYS A 72 14.47 11.37 18.93
CA LYS A 72 13.29 10.52 19.11
C LYS A 72 13.57 9.08 18.67
N THR A 73 12.88 8.14 19.28
CA THR A 73 12.89 6.74 18.83
C THR A 73 12.27 6.62 17.43
N ILE A 74 12.55 5.52 16.73
CA ILE A 74 11.95 5.26 15.41
C ILE A 74 10.42 5.21 15.49
N LEU A 75 9.86 4.63 16.57
CA LEU A 75 8.41 4.52 16.74
C LEU A 75 7.77 5.90 16.92
N GLU A 76 8.30 6.75 17.82
CA GLU A 76 7.82 8.13 17.98
C GLU A 76 7.95 8.92 16.66
N ALA A 77 9.07 8.76 15.96
CA ALA A 77 9.31 9.45 14.70
C ALA A 77 8.37 8.97 13.58
N LEU A 78 7.96 7.69 13.58
CA LEU A 78 6.96 7.16 12.67
C LEU A 78 5.59 7.75 12.95
N ASP A 79 5.15 7.78 14.22
CA ASP A 79 3.86 8.37 14.59
C ASP A 79 3.80 9.85 14.25
N ILE A 80 4.85 10.61 14.60
CA ILE A 80 4.94 12.04 14.25
C ILE A 80 4.99 12.22 12.74
N GLY A 81 5.85 11.46 12.05
CA GLY A 81 6.07 11.58 10.62
C GLY A 81 4.82 11.27 9.81
N PHE A 82 4.07 10.24 10.22
CA PHE A 82 2.83 9.81 9.57
C PHE A 82 1.68 10.78 9.83
N ASN A 83 1.49 11.25 11.07
CA ASN A 83 0.42 12.20 11.40
C ASN A 83 0.63 13.61 10.80
N GLN A 84 1.83 13.89 10.28
CA GLN A 84 2.16 15.14 9.59
C GLN A 84 2.19 14.99 8.06
N MET A 85 1.83 13.83 7.51
CA MET A 85 1.67 13.63 6.05
C MET A 85 0.27 14.04 5.62
#